data_AF-A0A947RIM1-F1
#
_entry.id   AF-A0A947RIM1-F1
#
_cell.length_a   1.000
_cell.length_b   1.000
_cell.length_c   1.000
_cell.angle_alpha   90.00
_cell.angle_beta   90.00
_cell.angle_gamma   90.00
#
_symmetry.space_group_name_H-M   'P 1'
#
loop_
_entity.id
_entity.type
_entity.pdbx_description
1 polymer ?
#
loop_
_entity_poly.entity_id
_entity_poly.type
_entity_poly.pdbx_seq_one_letter_code
_entity_poly.pdbx_strand_id
1 'polypeptide(L)'
;RPMANDNRTLGRFHLDGIPPAPRGIPQVEVTFDIDANGILNVKAKDKGTNKEQKITITASSGLSKEEIDKMQKEAEAHSAEDKKKKEEIDLRNQADGLAYTAEKTIKDAGDKVEAADKEKVEKAIAEVRKALEGKDSAQIKQTFEALQKDVYEVSAKIYKTTGEGTGQGPGGQGENPSTGSGQGKTVDAEAEVKEEDKSK
;
A
#
# COMPACT_ATOMS: atom_id res chain seq x y z
N ARG A 1 -2.37 -10.39 -22.47
CA ARG A 1 -3.48 -9.66 -21.77
C ARG A 1 -3.01 -9.28 -20.36
N PRO A 2 -3.62 -8.30 -19.66
CA PRO A 2 -3.13 -7.83 -18.35
C PRO A 2 -3.23 -8.88 -17.23
N MET A 3 -4.07 -9.92 -17.40
CA MET A 3 -4.22 -10.99 -16.43
C MET A 3 -3.22 -12.13 -16.67
N ALA A 4 -2.62 -12.65 -15.60
CA ALA A 4 -1.61 -13.70 -15.69
C ALA A 4 -2.13 -15.01 -16.33
N ASN A 5 -3.40 -15.38 -16.09
CA ASN A 5 -4.01 -16.59 -16.63
C ASN A 5 -4.17 -16.57 -18.16
N ASP A 6 -4.20 -15.37 -18.76
CA ASP A 6 -4.34 -15.17 -20.20
C ASP A 6 -2.98 -15.06 -20.90
N ASN A 7 -1.88 -15.29 -20.19
CA ASN A 7 -0.52 -15.21 -20.70
C ASN A 7 0.15 -16.60 -20.69
N ARG A 8 1.14 -16.78 -21.56
CA ARG A 8 1.94 -18.02 -21.60
C ARG A 8 2.88 -18.07 -20.40
N THR A 9 2.78 -19.14 -19.60
CA THR A 9 3.72 -19.39 -18.50
C THR A 9 5.06 -19.87 -19.07
N LEU A 10 6.13 -19.11 -18.81
CA LEU A 10 7.49 -19.46 -19.25
C LEU A 10 8.26 -20.31 -18.22
N GLY A 11 7.89 -20.20 -16.95
CA GLY A 11 8.50 -20.94 -15.85
C GLY A 11 7.99 -20.45 -14.50
N ARG A 12 8.21 -21.25 -13.46
CA ARG A 12 8.01 -20.86 -12.07
C ARG A 12 9.30 -21.16 -11.32
N PHE A 13 9.69 -20.26 -10.43
CA PHE A 13 10.82 -20.47 -9.54
C PHE A 13 10.43 -19.99 -8.14
N HIS A 14 11.05 -20.58 -7.12
CA HIS A 14 10.80 -20.26 -5.73
C HIS A 14 12.06 -19.65 -5.12
N LEU A 15 11.92 -18.47 -4.53
CA LEU A 15 12.99 -17.85 -3.73
C LEU A 15 12.78 -18.24 -2.27
N ASP A 16 13.49 -19.28 -1.84
CA ASP A 16 13.38 -19.80 -0.48
C ASP A 16 14.33 -19.11 0.50
N GLY A 17 14.01 -19.25 1.79
CA GLY A 17 14.89 -18.82 2.87
C GLY A 17 14.87 -17.33 3.17
N ILE A 18 13.77 -16.64 2.79
CA ILE A 18 13.44 -15.30 3.27
C ILE A 18 13.07 -15.39 4.77
N PRO A 19 13.75 -14.67 5.67
CA PRO A 19 13.43 -14.68 7.09
C PRO A 19 11.99 -14.20 7.33
N PRO A 20 11.29 -14.74 8.36
CA PRO A 20 9.96 -14.26 8.72
C PRO A 20 9.98 -12.76 9.01
N ALA A 21 9.26 -11.99 8.21
CA ALA A 21 9.12 -10.55 8.38
C ALA A 21 7.68 -10.13 8.06
N PRO A 22 7.21 -9.02 8.63
CA PRO A 22 5.93 -8.42 8.26
C PRO A 22 5.80 -8.21 6.75
N ARG A 23 4.57 -8.29 6.23
CA ARG A 23 4.28 -8.05 4.81
C ARG A 23 4.79 -6.66 4.39
N GLY A 24 5.39 -6.58 3.21
CA GLY A 24 5.94 -5.34 2.65
C GLY A 24 7.35 -4.96 3.12
N ILE A 25 7.93 -5.68 4.10
CA ILE A 25 9.31 -5.43 4.56
C ILE A 25 10.36 -6.17 3.73
N PRO A 26 10.20 -7.47 3.37
CA PRO A 26 11.13 -8.14 2.48
C PRO A 26 11.25 -7.42 1.14
N GLN A 27 12.48 -7.09 0.75
CA GLN A 27 12.76 -6.42 -0.51
C GLN A 27 13.34 -7.42 -1.50
N VAL A 28 12.50 -7.90 -2.40
CA VAL A 28 12.91 -8.83 -3.47
C VAL A 28 13.12 -8.05 -4.76
N GLU A 29 14.34 -8.09 -5.29
CA GLU A 29 14.70 -7.56 -6.59
C GLU A 29 14.63 -8.67 -7.63
N VAL A 30 13.81 -8.48 -8.66
CA VAL A 30 13.71 -9.40 -9.79
C VAL A 30 14.28 -8.74 -11.04
N THR A 31 15.33 -9.33 -11.59
CA THR A 31 15.99 -8.89 -12.82
C THR A 31 15.66 -9.86 -13.95
N PHE A 32 15.26 -9.31 -15.09
CA PHE A 32 15.01 -10.04 -16.33
C PHE A 32 16.09 -9.64 -17.33
N ASP A 33 16.88 -10.62 -17.77
CA ASP A 33 17.96 -10.42 -18.73
C ASP A 33 17.72 -11.31 -19.95
N ILE A 34 17.75 -10.72 -21.15
CA ILE A 34 17.53 -11.42 -22.41
C ILE A 34 18.82 -11.34 -23.21
N ASP A 35 19.41 -12.48 -23.50
CA ASP A 35 20.65 -12.52 -24.27
C ASP A 35 20.40 -12.38 -25.79
N ALA A 36 21.49 -12.21 -26.56
CA ALA A 36 21.43 -12.12 -28.01
C ALA A 36 20.92 -13.41 -28.69
N ASN A 37 20.88 -14.53 -27.98
CA ASN A 37 20.36 -15.81 -28.45
C ASN A 37 18.86 -15.98 -28.12
N GLY A 38 18.23 -14.99 -27.44
CA GLY A 38 16.84 -15.05 -27.01
C GLY A 38 16.61 -15.91 -25.76
N ILE A 39 17.65 -16.25 -25.00
CA ILE A 39 17.56 -16.95 -23.72
C ILE A 39 17.22 -15.92 -22.64
N LEU A 40 16.12 -16.16 -21.93
CA LEU A 40 15.68 -15.32 -20.81
C LEU A 40 16.27 -15.85 -19.51
N ASN A 41 17.12 -15.06 -18.88
CA ASN A 41 17.64 -15.28 -17.54
C ASN A 41 16.83 -14.44 -16.55
N VAL A 42 16.13 -15.10 -15.63
CA VAL A 42 15.41 -14.42 -14.55
C VAL A 42 16.16 -14.66 -13.26
N LYS A 43 16.55 -13.59 -12.58
CA LYS A 43 17.22 -13.62 -11.27
C LYS A 43 16.35 -12.93 -10.24
N ALA A 44 16.12 -13.56 -9.09
CA ALA A 44 15.49 -12.94 -7.94
C ALA A 44 16.47 -12.92 -6.77
N LYS A 45 16.65 -11.76 -6.15
CA LYS A 45 17.54 -11.54 -5.01
C LYS A 45 16.79 -10.87 -3.87
N ASP A 46 16.84 -11.44 -2.68
CA ASP A 46 16.43 -10.74 -1.46
C ASP A 46 17.54 -9.78 -1.01
N LYS A 47 17.24 -8.48 -0.90
CA LYS A 47 18.21 -7.47 -0.47
C LYS A 47 18.60 -7.59 1.00
N GLY A 48 17.76 -8.21 1.84
CA GLY A 48 18.05 -8.42 3.26
C GLY A 48 19.10 -9.51 3.50
N THR A 49 18.90 -10.68 2.88
CA THR A 49 19.80 -11.82 3.06
C THR A 49 20.86 -12.00 1.98
N ASN A 50 20.78 -11.24 0.88
CA ASN A 50 21.56 -11.45 -0.35
C ASN A 50 21.40 -12.84 -0.99
N LYS A 51 20.43 -13.65 -0.53
CA LYS A 51 20.11 -14.91 -1.19
C LYS A 51 19.55 -14.65 -2.57
N GLU A 52 20.01 -15.43 -3.54
CA GLU A 52 19.59 -15.34 -4.93
C GLU A 52 19.13 -16.70 -5.46
N GLN A 53 18.12 -16.67 -6.31
CA GLN A 53 17.69 -17.80 -7.14
C GLN A 53 17.60 -17.34 -8.57
N LYS A 54 17.99 -18.20 -9.52
CA LYS A 54 17.94 -17.89 -10.94
C LYS A 54 17.36 -19.05 -11.73
N ILE A 55 16.65 -18.72 -12.80
CA ILE A 55 16.15 -19.66 -13.80
C ILE A 55 16.58 -19.17 -15.17
N THR A 56 17.04 -20.10 -16.00
CA THR A 56 17.38 -19.84 -17.40
C THR A 56 16.34 -20.52 -18.27
N ILE A 57 15.65 -19.73 -19.07
CA ILE A 57 14.58 -20.18 -19.97
C ILE A 57 15.17 -20.15 -21.38
N THR A 58 15.61 -21.31 -21.84
CA THR A 58 16.10 -21.51 -23.20
C THR A 58 14.92 -21.56 -24.15
N ALA A 59 14.74 -20.51 -24.96
CA ALA A 59 13.65 -20.39 -25.91
C ALA A 59 13.68 -21.55 -26.92
N SER A 60 12.87 -22.58 -26.70
CA SER A 60 12.66 -23.68 -27.66
C SER A 60 11.29 -23.61 -28.34
N SER A 61 10.41 -22.71 -27.90
CA SER A 61 9.16 -22.39 -28.62
C SER A 61 8.67 -21.00 -28.23
N GLY A 62 9.06 -20.01 -29.04
CA GLY A 62 8.38 -18.71 -29.05
C GLY A 62 6.92 -18.87 -29.50
N LEU A 63 6.16 -17.78 -29.40
CA LEU A 63 4.85 -17.70 -30.04
C LEU A 63 5.06 -17.61 -31.56
N SER A 64 4.30 -18.37 -32.32
CA SER A 64 4.21 -18.20 -33.77
C SER A 64 3.60 -16.84 -34.10
N LYS A 65 3.83 -16.33 -35.32
CA LYS A 65 3.28 -15.04 -35.75
C LYS A 65 1.74 -15.05 -35.72
N GLU A 66 1.13 -16.18 -36.05
CA GLU A 66 -0.32 -16.37 -35.97
C GLU A 66 -0.84 -16.30 -34.52
N GLU A 67 -0.11 -16.87 -33.56
CA GLU A 67 -0.44 -16.76 -32.14
C GLU A 67 -0.28 -15.33 -31.62
N ILE A 68 0.76 -14.61 -32.06
CA ILE A 68 0.98 -13.20 -31.69
C ILE A 68 -0.19 -12.34 -32.20
N ASP A 69 -0.54 -12.46 -33.49
CA ASP A 69 -1.63 -11.70 -34.10
C ASP A 69 -2.98 -12.04 -33.45
N LYS A 70 -3.20 -13.31 -33.10
CA LYS A 70 -4.39 -13.75 -32.35
C LYS A 70 -4.43 -13.12 -30.96
N MET A 71 -3.34 -13.18 -30.19
CA MET A 71 -3.28 -12.61 -28.85
C MET A 71 -3.47 -11.09 -28.86
N GLN A 72 -2.99 -10.40 -29.90
CA GLN A 72 -3.19 -8.97 -30.06
C GLN A 72 -4.66 -8.62 -30.30
N LYS A 73 -5.32 -9.33 -31.23
CA LYS A 73 -6.77 -9.16 -31.50
C LYS A 73 -7.63 -9.49 -30.28
N GLU A 74 -7.30 -10.57 -29.56
CA GLU A 74 -7.98 -10.94 -28.32
C GLU A 74 -7.78 -9.88 -27.23
N ALA A 75 -6.59 -9.29 -27.11
CA ALA A 75 -6.35 -8.21 -26.16
C ALA A 75 -7.18 -6.95 -26.48
N GLU A 76 -7.32 -6.59 -27.75
CA GLU A 76 -8.17 -5.47 -28.18
C GLU A 76 -9.65 -5.75 -27.92
N ALA A 77 -10.13 -6.94 -28.32
CA ALA A 77 -11.53 -7.34 -28.15
C ALA A 77 -11.95 -7.45 -26.68
N HIS A 78 -11.06 -7.91 -25.80
CA HIS A 78 -11.34 -8.12 -24.37
C HIS A 78 -10.90 -6.95 -23.49
N SER A 79 -10.43 -5.84 -24.05
CA SER A 79 -9.91 -4.69 -23.28
C SER A 79 -10.89 -4.17 -22.21
N ALA A 80 -12.19 -4.08 -22.53
CA ALA A 80 -13.20 -3.63 -21.58
C ALA A 80 -13.45 -4.64 -20.44
N GLU A 81 -13.47 -5.93 -20.76
CA GLU A 81 -13.64 -7.00 -19.77
C GLU A 81 -12.42 -7.11 -18.85
N ASP A 82 -11.23 -7.00 -19.42
CA ASP A 82 -9.96 -7.02 -18.72
C ASP A 82 -9.81 -5.83 -17.77
N LYS A 83 -10.28 -4.64 -18.18
CA LYS A 83 -10.34 -3.46 -17.32
C LYS A 83 -11.24 -3.69 -16.11
N LYS A 84 -12.44 -4.24 -16.32
CA LYS A 84 -13.38 -4.54 -15.22
C LYS A 84 -12.81 -5.57 -14.25
N LYS A 85 -12.21 -6.64 -14.77
CA LYS A 85 -11.52 -7.66 -13.94
C LYS A 85 -10.37 -7.05 -13.15
N LYS A 86 -9.61 -6.13 -13.76
CA LYS A 86 -8.52 -5.43 -13.09
C LYS A 86 -9.04 -4.58 -11.94
N GLU A 87 -10.08 -3.79 -12.17
CA GLU A 87 -10.72 -2.98 -11.13
C GLU A 87 -11.24 -3.84 -9.96
N GLU A 88 -11.81 -5.02 -10.25
CA GLU A 88 -12.22 -5.97 -9.22
C GLU A 88 -11.03 -6.49 -8.39
N ILE A 89 -9.95 -6.93 -9.05
CA ILE A 89 -8.76 -7.45 -8.36
C ILE A 89 -8.07 -6.35 -7.55
N ASP A 90 -7.97 -5.14 -8.10
CA ASP A 90 -7.41 -3.99 -7.39
C ASP A 90 -8.23 -3.67 -6.14
N LEU A 91 -9.57 -3.66 -6.24
CA LEU A 91 -10.45 -3.49 -5.08
C LEU A 91 -10.24 -4.59 -4.03
N ARG A 92 -10.10 -5.87 -4.44
CA ARG A 92 -9.84 -6.97 -3.52
C ARG A 92 -8.51 -6.82 -2.79
N ASN A 93 -7.47 -6.42 -3.51
CA ASN A 93 -6.14 -6.19 -2.95
C ASN A 93 -6.14 -4.99 -2.00
N GLN A 94 -6.86 -3.92 -2.34
CA GLN A 94 -7.05 -2.76 -1.45
C GLN A 94 -7.79 -3.14 -0.18
N ALA A 95 -8.86 -3.93 -0.29
CA ALA A 95 -9.64 -4.39 0.86
C ALA A 95 -8.85 -5.34 1.78
N ASP A 96 -8.10 -6.30 1.23
CA ASP A 96 -7.19 -7.16 2.01
C ASP A 96 -6.11 -6.33 2.71
N GLY A 97 -5.49 -5.40 1.97
CA GLY A 97 -4.46 -4.51 2.51
C GLY A 97 -4.97 -3.62 3.65
N LEU A 98 -6.19 -3.07 3.51
CA LEU A 98 -6.83 -2.27 4.54
C LEU A 98 -7.18 -3.12 5.76
N ALA A 99 -7.78 -4.30 5.56
CA ALA A 99 -8.12 -5.23 6.65
C ALA A 99 -6.88 -5.62 7.47
N TYR A 100 -5.77 -5.94 6.80
CA TYR A 100 -4.50 -6.23 7.45
C TYR A 100 -3.95 -5.03 8.23
N THR A 101 -3.98 -3.84 7.62
CA THR A 101 -3.48 -2.61 8.26
C THR A 101 -4.33 -2.25 9.48
N ALA A 102 -5.65 -2.35 9.38
CA ALA A 102 -6.59 -2.09 10.47
C ALA A 102 -6.38 -3.06 11.65
N GLU A 103 -6.26 -4.36 11.36
CA GLU A 103 -5.98 -5.39 12.37
C GLU A 103 -4.66 -5.12 13.09
N LYS A 104 -3.62 -4.74 12.34
CA LYS A 104 -2.33 -4.35 12.92
C LYS A 104 -2.45 -3.11 13.80
N THR A 105 -3.10 -2.04 13.31
CA THR A 105 -3.28 -0.79 14.06
C THR A 105 -3.99 -1.01 15.39
N ILE A 106 -5.05 -1.82 15.42
CA ILE A 106 -5.77 -2.13 16.66
C ILE A 106 -4.91 -2.94 17.63
N LYS A 107 -4.18 -3.92 17.11
CA LYS A 107 -3.28 -4.74 17.91
C LYS A 107 -2.16 -3.91 18.53
N ASP A 108 -1.59 -2.97 17.77
CA ASP A 108 -0.52 -2.08 18.21
C ASP A 108 -1.03 -0.97 19.15
N ALA A 109 -2.27 -0.51 18.95
CA ALA A 109 -2.87 0.51 19.80
C ALA A 109 -3.32 -0.03 21.17
N GLY A 110 -3.63 -1.32 21.28
CA GLY A 110 -3.92 -1.99 22.55
C GLY A 110 -5.00 -1.28 23.36
N ASP A 111 -4.66 -0.85 24.58
CA ASP A 111 -5.57 -0.17 25.51
C ASP A 111 -5.82 1.32 25.18
N LYS A 112 -5.18 1.87 24.14
CA LYS A 112 -5.39 3.26 23.70
C LYS A 112 -6.69 3.44 22.88
N VAL A 113 -7.36 2.34 22.56
CA VAL A 113 -8.63 2.32 21.83
C VAL A 113 -9.72 1.81 22.75
N GLU A 114 -10.85 2.50 22.79
CA GLU A 114 -12.00 2.07 23.58
C GLU A 114 -12.49 0.69 23.13
N ALA A 115 -12.91 -0.15 24.07
CA ALA A 115 -13.35 -1.52 23.78
C ALA A 115 -14.48 -1.56 22.72
N ALA A 116 -15.40 -0.59 22.76
CA ALA A 116 -16.49 -0.48 21.78
C ALA A 116 -15.98 -0.17 20.37
N ASP A 117 -15.00 0.71 20.24
CA ASP A 117 -14.37 1.06 18.96
C ASP A 117 -13.55 -0.10 18.39
N LYS A 118 -12.83 -0.81 19.27
CA LYS A 118 -12.09 -2.02 18.92
C LYS A 118 -13.00 -3.10 18.37
N GLU A 119 -14.09 -3.42 19.08
CA GLU A 119 -15.06 -4.43 18.65
C GLU A 119 -15.73 -4.05 17.32
N LYS A 120 -16.05 -2.76 17.15
CA LYS A 120 -16.63 -2.24 15.89
C LYS A 120 -15.72 -2.51 14.70
N VAL A 121 -14.44 -2.16 14.79
CA VAL A 121 -13.50 -2.36 13.67
C VAL A 121 -13.14 -3.84 13.48
N GLU A 122 -13.00 -4.63 14.56
CA GLU A 122 -12.77 -6.08 14.44
C GLU A 122 -13.92 -6.77 13.69
N LYS A 123 -15.17 -6.36 13.95
CA LYS A 123 -16.33 -6.84 13.21
C LYS A 123 -16.28 -6.41 11.74
N ALA A 124 -15.95 -5.15 11.45
CA ALA A 124 -15.81 -4.67 10.08
C ALA A 124 -14.70 -5.41 9.30
N ILE A 125 -13.58 -5.72 9.95
CA ILE A 125 -12.50 -6.55 9.38
C ILE A 125 -13.02 -7.94 9.02
N ALA A 126 -13.79 -8.57 9.91
CA ALA A 126 -14.38 -9.88 9.66
C ALA A 126 -15.38 -9.86 8.49
N GLU A 127 -16.18 -8.80 8.37
CA GLU A 127 -17.11 -8.61 7.25
C GLU A 127 -16.37 -8.43 5.91
N VAL A 128 -15.28 -7.65 5.88
CA VAL A 128 -14.42 -7.53 4.69
C VAL A 128 -13.80 -8.87 4.32
N ARG A 129 -13.24 -9.61 5.29
CA ARG A 129 -12.65 -10.94 5.05
C ARG A 129 -13.68 -11.91 4.48
N LYS A 130 -14.90 -11.92 5.02
CA LYS A 130 -16.00 -12.75 4.51
C LYS A 130 -16.43 -12.32 3.11
N ALA A 131 -16.50 -11.02 2.82
CA ALA A 131 -16.82 -10.53 1.48
C ALA A 131 -15.74 -10.93 0.46
N LEU A 132 -14.46 -10.94 0.87
CA LEU A 132 -13.32 -11.35 0.06
C LEU A 132 -13.28 -12.86 -0.25
N GLU A 133 -14.06 -13.70 0.43
CA GLU A 133 -14.25 -15.11 0.05
C GLU A 133 -15.22 -15.26 -1.14
N GLY A 134 -16.11 -14.28 -1.32
CA GLY A 134 -17.10 -14.24 -2.39
C GLY A 134 -16.59 -13.63 -3.71
N LYS A 135 -17.50 -13.44 -4.67
CA LYS A 135 -17.23 -12.79 -5.97
C LYS A 135 -18.05 -11.52 -6.19
N ASP A 136 -18.66 -10.99 -5.13
CA ASP A 136 -19.49 -9.79 -5.22
C ASP A 136 -18.65 -8.54 -4.98
N SER A 137 -18.22 -7.91 -6.07
CA SER A 137 -17.44 -6.66 -6.03
C SER A 137 -18.19 -5.50 -5.38
N ALA A 138 -19.53 -5.48 -5.44
CA ALA A 138 -20.32 -4.43 -4.79
C ALA A 138 -20.31 -4.62 -3.28
N GLN A 139 -20.45 -5.87 -2.81
CA GLN A 139 -20.33 -6.20 -1.38
C GLN A 139 -18.92 -5.92 -0.85
N ILE A 140 -17.87 -6.26 -1.61
CA ILE A 140 -16.48 -5.96 -1.23
C ILE A 140 -16.27 -4.44 -1.14
N LYS A 141 -16.80 -3.67 -2.10
CA LYS A 141 -16.72 -2.20 -2.06
C LYS A 141 -17.43 -1.62 -0.85
N GLN A 142 -18.64 -2.08 -0.57
CA GLN A 142 -19.43 -1.59 0.57
C GLN A 142 -18.74 -1.88 1.91
N THR A 143 -18.26 -3.11 2.10
CA THR A 143 -17.54 -3.50 3.32
C THR A 143 -16.20 -2.79 3.45
N PHE A 144 -15.49 -2.59 2.33
CA PHE A 144 -14.27 -1.78 2.27
C PHE A 144 -14.52 -0.33 2.71
N GLU A 145 -15.53 0.35 2.16
CA GLU A 145 -15.85 1.74 2.52
C GLU A 145 -16.28 1.86 3.99
N ALA A 146 -17.03 0.89 4.51
CA ALA A 146 -17.41 0.82 5.91
C ALA A 146 -16.18 0.65 6.83
N LEU A 147 -15.30 -0.30 6.53
CA LEU A 147 -14.05 -0.49 7.27
C LEU A 147 -13.18 0.77 7.21
N GLN A 148 -13.05 1.39 6.04
CA GLN A 148 -12.27 2.61 5.86
C GLN A 148 -12.79 3.72 6.78
N LYS A 149 -14.10 3.94 6.79
CA LYS A 149 -14.73 4.94 7.67
C LYS A 149 -14.46 4.66 9.15
N ASP A 150 -14.63 3.41 9.59
CA ASP A 150 -14.42 3.04 10.99
C ASP A 150 -12.96 3.20 11.41
N VAL A 151 -12.02 2.81 10.54
CA VAL A 151 -10.57 3.02 10.79
C VAL A 151 -10.23 4.51 10.88
N TYR A 152 -10.82 5.37 10.04
CA TYR A 152 -10.64 6.82 10.13
C TYR A 152 -11.20 7.39 11.44
N GLU A 153 -12.40 6.98 11.85
CA GLU A 153 -13.02 7.42 13.10
C GLU A 153 -12.17 7.04 14.32
N VAL A 154 -11.70 5.79 14.38
CA VAL A 154 -10.84 5.31 15.47
C VAL A 154 -9.49 6.00 15.46
N SER A 155 -8.87 6.16 14.29
CA SER A 155 -7.60 6.88 14.17
C SER A 155 -7.72 8.32 14.63
N ALA A 156 -8.80 9.02 14.25
CA ALA A 156 -9.06 10.39 14.69
C ALA A 156 -9.23 10.49 16.21
N LYS A 157 -9.89 9.52 16.85
CA LYS A 157 -10.00 9.44 18.31
C LYS A 157 -8.64 9.24 18.98
N ILE A 158 -7.83 8.28 18.51
CA ILE A 158 -6.47 8.04 19.04
C ILE A 158 -5.62 9.30 18.96
N TYR A 159 -5.66 10.02 17.82
CA TYR A 159 -4.92 11.27 17.64
C TYR A 159 -5.40 12.37 18.59
N LYS A 160 -6.71 12.50 18.85
CA LYS A 160 -7.24 13.45 19.83
C LYS A 160 -6.82 13.10 21.25
N THR A 161 -6.94 11.83 21.65
CA THR A 161 -6.51 11.36 22.98
C THR A 161 -5.01 11.49 23.20
N THR A 162 -4.19 11.36 22.15
CA THR A 162 -2.73 11.59 22.21
C THR A 162 -2.38 13.08 22.16
N GLY A 163 -3.13 13.89 21.40
CA GLY A 163 -2.96 15.34 21.27
C GLY A 163 -3.42 16.12 22.50
N GLU A 164 -4.34 15.58 23.29
CA GLU A 164 -4.74 16.11 24.60
C GLU A 164 -3.86 15.56 25.75
N GLY A 165 -2.92 14.65 25.46
CA GLY A 165 -1.98 14.04 26.41
C GLY A 165 -0.54 14.56 26.38
N THR A 166 -0.20 15.44 25.42
CA THR A 166 1.08 16.16 25.39
C THR A 166 0.87 17.66 25.17
N GLY A 167 0.00 18.25 25.98
CA GLY A 167 0.05 19.66 26.34
C GLY A 167 1.16 19.92 27.37
N GLN A 168 2.39 19.50 27.07
CA GLN A 168 3.56 20.16 27.63
C GLN A 168 3.76 21.41 26.79
N GLY A 169 3.11 22.50 27.22
CA GLY A 169 3.43 23.82 26.70
C GLY A 169 4.92 24.09 26.88
N PRO A 170 5.58 24.80 25.96
CA PRO A 170 6.87 25.40 26.27
C PRO A 170 6.62 26.60 27.21
N GLY A 171 6.87 26.41 28.50
CA GLY A 171 7.02 27.46 29.51
C GLY A 171 7.58 26.80 30.78
N GLY A 172 8.87 26.94 31.12
CA GLY A 172 9.44 28.13 31.78
C GLY A 172 8.82 28.25 33.18
N GLN A 173 9.49 28.10 34.33
CA GLN A 173 10.75 28.67 34.81
C GLN A 173 10.84 28.26 36.32
N GLY A 174 11.96 28.08 37.02
CA GLY A 174 13.38 28.21 36.72
C GLY A 174 14.20 28.01 38.01
N GLU A 175 15.51 28.01 37.86
CA GLU A 175 16.46 28.38 38.90
C GLU A 175 17.52 29.29 38.24
N ASN A 176 17.66 30.49 38.80
CA ASN A 176 18.58 31.59 38.45
C ASN A 176 19.82 31.47 39.38
N PRO A 177 20.89 32.31 39.31
CA PRO A 177 21.37 33.24 38.26
C PRO A 177 22.86 33.04 37.90
N SER A 178 23.30 33.51 36.73
CA SER A 178 24.53 34.33 36.61
C SER A 178 24.76 34.90 35.19
N THR A 179 24.74 36.23 35.11
CA THR A 179 25.54 37.13 34.25
C THR A 179 25.59 36.98 32.71
N GLY A 180 25.12 38.04 32.01
CA GLY A 180 25.91 38.64 30.91
C GLY A 180 25.21 38.95 29.57
N SER A 181 24.57 40.13 29.48
CA SER A 181 24.55 41.09 28.34
C SER A 181 24.26 40.66 26.88
N GLY A 182 23.28 41.33 26.24
CA GLY A 182 23.37 41.70 24.80
C GLY A 182 22.13 41.59 23.90
N GLN A 183 21.23 42.58 23.96
CA GLN A 183 20.60 43.34 22.84
C GLN A 183 20.14 42.65 21.51
N GLY A 184 18.86 42.80 21.13
CA GLY A 184 18.48 43.08 19.72
C GLY A 184 17.23 42.42 19.09
N LYS A 185 16.24 43.29 18.78
CA LYS A 185 15.22 43.26 17.68
C LYS A 185 14.04 42.28 17.70
N THR A 186 12.86 42.87 17.94
CA THR A 186 11.52 42.46 17.49
C THR A 186 11.28 42.87 16.04
N VAL A 187 10.52 42.09 15.27
CA VAL A 187 9.63 42.55 14.19
C VAL A 187 8.45 41.58 14.01
N ASP A 188 7.25 42.12 14.22
CA ASP A 188 5.94 41.65 13.77
C ASP A 188 5.86 41.54 12.24
N ALA A 189 5.10 40.56 11.73
CA ALA A 189 4.51 40.62 10.38
C ALA A 189 3.32 39.65 10.26
N GLU A 190 2.12 40.14 10.60
CA GLU A 190 0.86 39.70 9.97
C GLU A 190 0.85 40.17 8.50
N ALA A 191 0.40 39.30 7.60
CA ALA A 191 0.10 39.66 6.21
C ALA A 191 -1.11 38.87 5.70
N GLU A 192 -2.29 39.44 5.90
CA GLU A 192 -3.46 39.29 5.02
C GLU A 192 -3.21 40.14 3.75
N VAL A 193 -3.69 39.70 2.58
CA VAL A 193 -4.45 40.53 1.60
C VAL A 193 -4.62 39.80 0.25
N LYS A 194 -5.93 39.58 -0.02
CA LYS A 194 -6.72 39.69 -1.27
C LYS A 194 -6.34 38.98 -2.57
N GLU A 195 -7.33 38.24 -3.04
CA GLU A 195 -7.68 37.96 -4.43
C GLU A 195 -7.88 39.25 -5.25
N GLU A 196 -7.38 39.26 -6.49
CA GLU A 196 -7.84 40.17 -7.55
C GLU A 196 -8.30 39.37 -8.77
N ASP A 197 -9.57 39.63 -9.10
CA ASP A 197 -10.29 39.32 -10.32
C ASP A 197 -9.64 39.96 -11.55
N LYS A 198 -9.55 39.22 -12.67
CA LYS A 198 -9.20 39.76 -13.98
C LYS A 198 -10.32 39.46 -14.97
N SER A 199 -11.08 40.50 -15.31
CA SER A 199 -11.87 40.59 -16.54
C SER A 199 -11.31 41.70 -17.45
N LYS A 200 -10.99 41.32 -18.69
CA LYS A 200 -11.16 42.12 -19.90
C LYS A 200 -11.01 41.22 -21.14
#